data_AF-A0A7V9B8R3-F1
#
_entry.id   AF-A0A7V9B8R3-F1
#
_cell.length_a   1.000
_cell.length_b   1.000
_cell.length_c   1.000
_cell.angle_alpha   90.00
_cell.angle_beta   90.00
_cell.angle_gamma   90.00
#
_symmetry.space_group_name_H-M   'P 1'
#
loop_
_entity.id
_entity.type
_entity.pdbx_description
1 polymer ?
#
loop_
_entity_poly.entity_id
_entity_poly.type
_entity_poly.pdbx_seq_one_letter_code
_entity_poly.pdbx_strand_id
1 'polypeptide(L)'
;MTDDRFQEAVAGVRPGRGFPETPHELPIDRTRVDTLLDRVRKGEQISLIDEFLNVVEWRGAFASDDGAALNTEDVVRVMAYYREKFSDIGPVYLAELLSTEFMTELRAQGDVTFSQKLLDLGRNEPELWKEIRLFFRRKEFATAMLVHADM
;
A
#
# COMPACT_ATOMS: atom_id res chain seq x y z
N MET A 1 -12.01 -23.72 1.73
CA MET A 1 -11.33 -24.79 0.96
C MET A 1 -10.17 -24.10 0.27
N THR A 2 -8.99 -24.13 0.90
CA THR A 2 -7.77 -23.54 0.34
C THR A 2 -7.46 -24.31 -0.95
N ASP A 3 -7.58 -23.62 -2.07
CA ASP A 3 -7.46 -24.17 -3.43
C ASP A 3 -6.02 -24.67 -3.63
N ASP A 4 -5.77 -25.94 -3.98
CA ASP A 4 -4.38 -26.46 -4.13
C ASP A 4 -3.57 -25.68 -5.18
N ARG A 5 -4.25 -25.01 -6.12
CA ARG A 5 -3.65 -24.05 -7.07
C ARG A 5 -3.03 -22.83 -6.40
N PHE A 6 -3.51 -22.46 -5.21
CA PHE A 6 -3.00 -21.41 -4.34
C PHE A 6 -1.56 -21.71 -3.93
N GLN A 7 -1.28 -22.93 -3.47
CA GLN A 7 0.06 -23.29 -3.02
C GLN A 7 1.02 -23.36 -4.21
N GLU A 8 0.61 -23.91 -5.36
CA GLU A 8 1.48 -23.99 -6.54
C GLU A 8 1.89 -22.61 -7.10
N ALA A 9 0.98 -21.63 -7.13
CA ALA A 9 1.25 -20.34 -7.77
C ALA A 9 2.19 -19.42 -6.97
N VAL A 10 2.17 -19.50 -5.63
CA VAL A 10 3.05 -18.73 -4.73
C VAL A 10 4.13 -19.59 -4.06
N ALA A 11 4.16 -20.90 -4.24
CA ALA A 11 5.18 -21.80 -3.68
C ALA A 11 6.59 -21.31 -4.01
N GLY A 12 6.80 -20.85 -5.25
CA GLY A 12 8.09 -20.35 -5.73
C GLY A 12 8.55 -19.01 -5.15
N VAL A 13 7.77 -18.37 -4.27
CA VAL A 13 8.02 -17.02 -3.74
C VAL A 13 8.01 -17.03 -2.21
N ARG A 14 9.12 -16.57 -1.60
CA ARG A 14 9.28 -16.47 -0.15
C ARG A 14 9.30 -15.02 0.33
N PRO A 15 8.45 -14.68 1.32
CA PRO A 15 8.59 -13.45 2.08
C PRO A 15 9.55 -13.62 3.26
N GLY A 16 10.23 -12.55 3.66
CA GLY A 16 11.08 -12.54 4.86
C GLY A 16 10.30 -12.63 6.19
N ARG A 17 8.97 -12.45 6.20
CA ARG A 17 8.09 -12.41 7.39
C ARG A 17 6.64 -12.91 7.17
N GLY A 18 6.43 -13.89 6.28
CA GLY A 18 5.07 -14.29 5.88
C GLY A 18 4.44 -13.31 4.87
N PHE A 19 3.40 -13.73 4.16
CA PHE A 19 2.72 -12.85 3.20
C PHE A 19 1.90 -11.81 3.98
N PRO A 20 2.00 -10.51 3.65
CA PRO A 20 1.09 -9.49 4.14
C PRO A 20 -0.39 -9.91 4.04
N GLU A 21 -1.13 -9.69 5.12
CA GLU A 21 -2.55 -10.03 5.20
C GLU A 21 -3.45 -8.88 4.77
N THR A 22 -2.93 -7.65 4.84
CA THR A 22 -3.69 -6.44 4.51
C THR A 22 -2.87 -5.48 3.65
N PRO A 23 -3.52 -4.62 2.84
CA PRO A 23 -2.83 -3.68 1.95
C PRO A 23 -1.80 -2.77 2.65
N HIS A 24 -2.08 -2.32 3.87
CA HIS A 24 -1.21 -1.36 4.58
C HIS A 24 0.11 -1.98 5.10
N GLU A 25 0.23 -3.30 5.06
CA GLU A 25 1.46 -4.02 5.41
C GLU A 25 2.41 -4.15 4.21
N LEU A 26 1.93 -3.90 2.99
CA LEU A 26 2.75 -3.95 1.78
C LEU A 26 3.64 -2.71 1.66
N PRO A 27 4.92 -2.86 1.30
CA PRO A 27 5.80 -1.73 1.08
C PRO A 27 5.42 -1.01 -0.22
N ILE A 28 5.32 0.32 -0.15
CA ILE A 28 4.93 1.16 -1.29
C ILE A 28 6.16 1.90 -1.84
N ASP A 29 6.30 1.88 -3.16
CA ASP A 29 7.24 2.67 -3.93
C ASP A 29 6.67 4.08 -4.18
N ARG A 30 7.20 5.06 -3.45
CA ARG A 30 6.71 6.45 -3.48
C ARG A 30 6.85 7.12 -4.84
N THR A 31 7.87 6.77 -5.62
CA THR A 31 8.06 7.37 -6.95
C THR A 31 6.92 6.99 -7.90
N ARG A 32 6.37 5.78 -7.72
CA ARG A 32 5.23 5.32 -8.51
C ARG A 32 3.92 5.98 -8.07
N VAL A 33 3.78 6.29 -6.77
CA VAL A 33 2.63 7.05 -6.26
C VAL A 33 2.58 8.45 -6.87
N ASP A 34 3.71 9.14 -6.97
CA ASP A 34 3.78 10.45 -7.64
C ASP A 34 3.38 10.35 -9.12
N THR A 35 3.92 9.35 -9.82
CA THR A 35 3.60 9.11 -11.23
C THR A 35 2.10 8.85 -11.44
N LEU A 36 1.49 8.06 -10.56
CA LEU A 36 0.06 7.80 -10.54
C LEU A 36 -0.74 9.09 -10.36
N LEU A 37 -0.32 9.97 -9.46
CA LEU A 37 -1.08 11.19 -9.19
C LEU A 37 -0.95 12.23 -10.29
N ASP A 38 0.21 12.33 -10.93
CA ASP A 38 0.37 13.16 -12.12
C ASP A 38 -0.54 12.72 -13.27
N ARG A 39 -0.78 11.41 -13.39
CA ARG A 39 -1.76 10.83 -14.31
C ARG A 39 -3.19 11.21 -13.94
N VAL A 40 -3.58 11.01 -12.68
CA VAL A 40 -4.92 11.36 -12.17
C VAL A 40 -5.20 12.87 -12.30
N ARG A 41 -4.22 13.73 -12.01
CA ARG A 41 -4.32 15.20 -12.18
C ARG A 41 -4.59 15.61 -13.63
N LYS A 42 -4.14 14.82 -14.60
CA LYS A 42 -4.41 15.02 -16.04
C LYS A 42 -5.79 14.48 -16.45
N GLY A 43 -6.59 13.98 -15.51
CA GLY A 43 -7.93 13.47 -15.74
C GLY A 43 -7.97 12.00 -16.16
N GLU A 44 -6.87 11.25 -15.98
CA GLU A 44 -6.87 9.82 -16.28
C GLU A 44 -7.82 9.05 -15.36
N GLN A 45 -8.66 8.20 -15.97
CA GLN A 45 -9.52 7.27 -15.24
C GLN A 45 -8.72 6.02 -14.89
N ILE A 46 -8.79 5.60 -13.63
CA ILE A 46 -7.95 4.51 -13.10
C ILE A 46 -8.78 3.47 -12.35
N SER A 47 -8.20 2.28 -12.20
CA SER A 47 -8.66 1.25 -11.28
C SER A 47 -7.82 1.32 -10.01
N LEU A 48 -8.44 1.67 -8.87
CA LEU A 48 -7.69 1.90 -7.62
C LEU A 48 -6.96 0.66 -7.13
N ILE A 49 -7.54 -0.54 -7.31
CA ILE A 49 -6.89 -1.80 -6.93
C ILE A 49 -5.68 -2.08 -7.83
N ASP A 50 -5.81 -1.85 -9.13
CA ASP A 50 -4.70 -2.08 -10.07
C ASP A 50 -3.56 -1.10 -9.80
N GLU A 51 -3.88 0.17 -9.57
CA GLU A 51 -2.88 1.19 -9.29
C GLU A 51 -2.24 1.00 -7.91
N PHE A 52 -3.00 0.59 -6.90
CA PHE A 52 -2.43 0.19 -5.62
C PHE A 52 -1.39 -0.94 -5.80
N LEU A 53 -1.73 -2.00 -6.53
CA LEU A 53 -0.81 -3.12 -6.76
C LEU A 53 0.40 -2.72 -7.61
N ASN A 54 0.26 -1.75 -8.52
CA ASN A 54 1.36 -1.22 -9.33
C ASN A 54 2.37 -0.42 -8.51
N VAL A 55 1.94 0.25 -7.44
CA VAL A 55 2.83 1.03 -6.57
C VAL A 55 3.52 0.20 -5.49
N VAL A 56 3.14 -1.06 -5.28
CA VAL A 56 3.82 -1.95 -4.32
C VAL A 56 5.23 -2.31 -4.81
N GLU A 57 6.19 -2.29 -3.88
CA GLU A 57 7.58 -2.69 -4.10
C GLU A 57 7.73 -4.22 -3.95
N TRP A 58 7.33 -4.96 -4.99
CA TRP A 58 7.30 -6.43 -4.94
C TRP A 58 8.68 -7.09 -4.83
N ARG A 59 9.72 -6.50 -5.41
CA ARG A 59 11.03 -7.16 -5.59
C ARG A 59 11.93 -7.07 -4.37
N GLY A 60 11.74 -6.09 -3.50
CA GLY A 60 12.37 -6.04 -2.18
C GLY A 60 11.48 -6.58 -1.07
N ALA A 61 10.17 -6.75 -1.30
CA ALA A 61 9.27 -7.44 -0.37
C ALA A 61 9.37 -8.97 -0.42
N PHE A 62 9.63 -9.52 -1.60
CA PHE A 62 9.59 -10.96 -1.88
C PHE A 62 10.80 -11.40 -2.69
N ALA A 63 11.22 -12.65 -2.48
CA ALA A 63 12.26 -13.33 -3.26
C ALA A 63 11.72 -14.66 -3.79
N SER A 64 12.36 -15.25 -4.79
CA SER A 64 12.05 -16.61 -5.22
C SER A 64 12.49 -17.64 -4.18
N ASP A 65 12.11 -18.89 -4.38
CA ASP A 65 12.41 -20.02 -3.49
C ASP A 65 13.91 -20.26 -3.27
N ASP A 66 14.71 -19.96 -4.29
CA ASP A 66 16.18 -20.01 -4.26
C ASP A 66 16.82 -18.73 -3.69
N GLY A 67 16.01 -17.76 -3.28
CA GLY A 67 16.44 -16.47 -2.73
C GLY A 67 16.81 -15.43 -3.78
N ALA A 68 16.59 -15.69 -5.07
CA ALA A 68 16.81 -14.68 -6.12
C ALA A 68 15.71 -13.61 -6.11
N ALA A 69 15.98 -12.46 -6.74
CA ALA A 69 14.98 -11.42 -6.90
C ALA A 69 13.87 -11.90 -7.86
N LEU A 70 12.63 -11.50 -7.62
CA LEU A 70 11.50 -11.89 -8.48
C LEU A 70 11.70 -11.42 -9.92
N ASN A 71 11.53 -12.35 -10.86
CA ASN A 71 11.49 -12.00 -12.27
C ASN A 71 10.12 -11.36 -12.62
N THR A 72 9.94 -10.92 -13.86
CA THR A 72 8.68 -10.26 -14.28
C THR A 72 7.47 -11.17 -14.16
N GLU A 73 7.62 -12.46 -14.49
CA GLU A 73 6.53 -13.43 -14.43
C GLU A 73 6.09 -13.70 -12.99
N ASP A 74 7.05 -13.80 -12.06
CA ASP A 74 6.78 -13.91 -10.63
C ASP A 74 6.02 -12.70 -10.09
N VAL A 75 6.43 -11.49 -10.46
CA VAL A 75 5.74 -10.26 -10.04
C VAL A 75 4.31 -10.24 -10.56
N VAL A 76 4.08 -10.62 -11.82
CA VAL A 76 2.72 -10.69 -12.39
C VAL A 76 1.86 -11.70 -11.63
N ARG A 77 2.40 -12.87 -11.28
CA ARG A 77 1.69 -13.88 -10.47
C ARG A 77 1.32 -13.34 -9.09
N VAL A 78 2.28 -12.72 -8.40
CA VAL A 78 2.06 -12.14 -7.06
C VAL A 78 1.03 -11.01 -7.11
N MET A 79 1.10 -10.14 -8.12
CA MET A 79 0.09 -9.09 -8.31
C MET A 79 -1.31 -9.67 -8.58
N ALA A 80 -1.43 -10.69 -9.43
CA ALA A 80 -2.70 -11.34 -9.70
C ALA A 80 -3.29 -11.97 -8.43
N TYR A 81 -2.44 -12.60 -7.61
CA TYR A 81 -2.83 -13.11 -6.31
C TYR A 81 -3.38 -12.02 -5.38
N TYR A 82 -2.65 -10.92 -5.21
CA TYR A 82 -3.08 -9.84 -4.32
C TYR A 82 -4.29 -9.08 -4.86
N ARG A 83 -4.49 -9.04 -6.19
CA ARG A 83 -5.71 -8.52 -6.81
C ARG A 83 -6.94 -9.31 -6.38
N GLU A 84 -6.85 -10.64 -6.45
CA GLU A 84 -7.96 -11.50 -6.02
C GLU A 84 -8.17 -11.40 -4.50
N LYS A 85 -7.06 -11.46 -3.73
CA LYS A 85 -7.09 -11.38 -2.26
C LYS A 85 -7.73 -10.09 -1.76
N PHE A 86 -7.53 -8.98 -2.47
CA PHE A 86 -8.05 -7.67 -2.10
C PHE A 86 -9.25 -7.24 -2.94
N SER A 87 -9.89 -8.17 -3.66
CA SER A 87 -11.03 -7.87 -4.54
C SER A 87 -12.26 -7.36 -3.79
N ASP A 88 -12.39 -7.69 -2.51
CA ASP A 88 -13.44 -7.24 -1.60
C ASP A 88 -13.09 -5.93 -0.87
N ILE A 89 -11.91 -5.37 -1.11
CA ILE A 89 -11.49 -4.14 -0.47
C ILE A 89 -12.12 -2.94 -1.17
N GLY A 90 -12.85 -2.15 -0.39
CA GLY A 90 -13.53 -0.96 -0.88
C GLY A 90 -12.56 0.09 -1.48
N PRO A 91 -12.94 0.75 -2.59
CA PRO A 91 -12.10 1.73 -3.29
C PRO A 91 -11.69 2.90 -2.38
N VAL A 92 -12.54 3.28 -1.43
CA VAL A 92 -12.22 4.33 -0.45
C VAL A 92 -11.01 3.97 0.40
N TYR A 93 -10.91 2.73 0.87
CA TYR A 93 -9.76 2.32 1.68
C TYR A 93 -8.46 2.37 0.89
N LEU A 94 -8.49 1.93 -0.37
CA LEU A 94 -7.34 2.00 -1.27
C LEU A 94 -6.94 3.46 -1.55
N ALA A 95 -7.91 4.35 -1.73
CA ALA A 95 -7.67 5.78 -1.90
C ALA A 95 -7.00 6.41 -0.66
N GLU A 96 -7.41 6.04 0.55
CA GLU A 96 -6.79 6.52 1.80
C GLU A 96 -5.33 6.06 1.96
N LEU A 97 -5.02 4.83 1.54
CA LEU A 97 -3.64 4.33 1.58
C LEU A 97 -2.74 5.09 0.60
N LEU A 98 -3.21 5.28 -0.63
CA LEU A 98 -2.48 6.05 -1.65
C LEU A 98 -2.33 7.52 -1.25
N SER A 99 -3.37 8.12 -0.65
CA SER A 99 -3.31 9.51 -0.19
C SER A 99 -2.28 9.71 0.93
N THR A 100 -2.14 8.75 1.84
CA THR A 100 -1.15 8.80 2.93
C THR A 100 0.28 8.81 2.40
N GLU A 101 0.60 7.94 1.44
CA GLU A 101 1.94 7.89 0.85
C GLU A 101 2.22 9.16 0.03
N PHE A 102 1.22 9.67 -0.66
CA PHE A 102 1.35 10.95 -1.35
C PHE A 102 1.61 12.12 -0.41
N MET A 103 0.85 12.25 0.68
CA MET A 103 1.08 13.32 1.66
C MET A 103 2.48 13.21 2.28
N THR A 104 2.99 11.99 2.42
CA THR A 104 4.36 11.74 2.87
C THR A 104 5.39 12.25 1.86
N GLU A 105 5.14 12.03 0.57
CA GLU A 105 6.03 12.46 -0.52
C GLU A 105 6.00 13.97 -0.73
N LEU A 106 4.82 14.62 -0.76
CA LEU A 106 4.72 16.08 -0.78
C LEU A 106 5.49 16.73 0.36
N ARG A 107 5.48 16.10 1.55
CA ARG A 107 6.26 16.57 2.68
C ARG A 107 7.76 16.37 2.47
N ALA A 108 8.18 15.30 1.81
CA ALA A 108 9.58 15.04 1.49
C ALA A 108 10.13 16.04 0.45
N GLN A 109 9.30 16.40 -0.53
CA GLN A 109 9.62 17.36 -1.60
C GLN A 109 9.56 18.82 -1.11
N GLY A 110 8.93 19.08 0.05
CA GLY A 110 8.82 20.40 0.66
C GLY A 110 7.55 21.16 0.28
N ASP A 111 6.70 20.59 -0.56
CA ASP A 111 5.40 21.15 -0.97
C ASP A 111 4.41 21.22 0.21
N VAL A 112 4.55 20.30 1.17
CA VAL A 112 3.86 20.37 2.46
C VAL A 112 4.90 20.59 3.56
N THR A 113 4.84 21.76 4.19
CA THR A 113 5.73 22.09 5.30
C THR A 113 5.03 21.92 6.65
N PHE A 114 5.60 21.06 7.50
CA PHE A 114 5.18 20.95 8.89
C PHE A 114 5.76 22.09 9.72
N SER A 115 4.96 22.60 10.66
CA SER A 115 5.47 23.56 11.63
C SER A 115 6.61 22.97 12.46
N GLN A 116 7.51 23.82 12.96
CA GLN A 116 8.62 23.36 13.81
C GLN A 116 8.11 22.56 15.01
N LYS A 117 7.01 22.99 15.63
CA LYS A 117 6.36 22.25 16.74
C LYS A 117 5.96 20.83 16.36
N LEU A 118 5.41 20.64 15.15
CA LEU A 118 5.00 19.32 14.67
C LEU A 118 6.21 18.43 14.35
N LEU A 119 7.28 19.01 13.81
CA LEU A 119 8.55 18.30 13.60
C LEU A 119 9.20 17.88 14.93
N ASP A 120 9.18 18.77 15.92
CA ASP A 120 9.72 18.50 17.26
C ASP A 120 8.93 17.40 17.96
N LEU A 121 7.60 17.38 17.82
CA LEU A 121 6.75 16.31 18.30
C LEU A 121 7.17 14.95 17.72
N GLY A 122 7.31 14.85 16.40
CA GLY A 122 7.72 13.60 15.74
C GLY A 122 9.12 13.11 16.11
N ARG A 123 10.02 14.02 16.51
CA ARG A 123 11.41 13.69 16.92
C ARG A 123 11.52 13.33 18.39
N ASN A 124 10.87 14.11 19.26
CA ASN A 124 11.07 14.05 20.70
C ASN A 124 10.01 13.19 21.41
N GLU A 125 8.85 12.98 20.79
CA GLU A 125 7.73 12.22 21.36
C GLU A 125 7.23 11.14 20.37
N PRO A 126 8.07 10.16 19.99
CA PRO A 126 7.76 9.20 18.94
C PRO A 126 6.58 8.28 19.27
N GLU A 127 6.34 7.97 20.54
CA GLU A 127 5.17 7.16 20.94
C GLU A 127 3.87 7.94 20.79
N LEU A 128 3.83 9.21 21.22
CA LEU A 128 2.67 10.09 20.98
C LEU A 128 2.42 10.29 19.49
N TRP A 129 3.49 10.43 18.69
CA TRP A 129 3.38 10.49 17.24
C TRP A 129 2.74 9.22 16.63
N LYS A 130 3.12 8.04 17.13
CA LYS A 130 2.51 6.77 16.72
C LYS A 130 1.03 6.70 17.10
N GLU A 131 0.66 7.15 18.29
CA GLU A 131 -0.74 7.19 18.74
C GLU A 131 -1.61 8.06 17.83
N ILE A 132 -1.14 9.27 17.50
CA ILE A 132 -1.84 10.18 16.58
C ILE A 132 -2.02 9.51 15.21
N ARG A 133 -0.96 8.92 14.66
CA ARG A 133 -1.05 8.21 13.37
C ARG A 133 -2.00 7.01 13.41
N LEU A 134 -2.04 6.28 14.52
CA LEU A 134 -2.95 5.16 14.69
C LEU A 134 -4.42 5.63 14.72
N PHE A 135 -4.70 6.76 15.38
CA PHE A 135 -6.04 7.33 15.42
C PHE A 135 -6.55 7.68 14.01
N PHE A 136 -5.76 8.42 13.22
CA PHE A 136 -6.17 8.79 11.86
C PHE A 136 -6.37 7.55 10.99
N ARG A 137 -5.44 6.57 11.05
CA ARG A 137 -5.61 5.31 10.31
C ARG A 137 -6.88 4.55 10.68
N ARG A 138 -7.24 4.48 11.97
CA ARG A 138 -8.50 3.85 12.40
C ARG A 138 -9.73 4.60 11.90
N LYS A 139 -9.68 5.94 11.91
CA LYS A 139 -10.75 6.79 11.38
C LYS A 139 -10.94 6.59 9.88
N GLU A 140 -9.86 6.57 9.12
CA GLU A 140 -9.85 6.32 7.67
C GLU A 140 -10.45 4.94 7.35
N PHE A 141 -10.00 3.90 8.06
CA PHE A 141 -10.54 2.55 7.91
C PHE A 141 -12.04 2.48 8.21
N ALA A 142 -12.47 3.07 9.33
CA ALA A 142 -13.89 3.14 9.69
C ALA A 142 -14.71 3.90 8.64
N THR A 143 -14.16 5.00 8.10
CA THR A 143 -14.81 5.77 7.03
C THR A 143 -15.02 4.92 5.78
N ALA A 144 -13.98 4.18 5.36
CA ALA A 144 -14.08 3.28 4.22
C ALA A 144 -15.11 2.16 4.45
N MET A 145 -15.15 1.56 5.64
CA MET A 145 -16.15 0.55 6.01
C MET A 145 -17.58 1.10 5.94
N LEU A 146 -17.79 2.32 6.47
CA LEU A 146 -19.10 2.95 6.47
C LEU A 146 -19.56 3.33 5.07
N VAL A 147 -18.68 3.87 4.23
CA VAL A 147 -19.02 4.18 2.82
C VAL A 147 -19.34 2.89 2.07
N HIS A 148 -18.59 1.81 2.28
CA HIS A 148 -18.89 0.52 1.65
C HIS A 148 -20.22 -0.07 2.14
N ALA A 149 -20.61 0.15 3.39
CA ALA A 149 -21.89 -0.33 3.91
C ALA A 149 -23.11 0.45 3.36
N ASP A 150 -22.89 1.63 2.77
CA ASP A 150 -23.92 2.54 2.23
C ASP A 150 -24.05 2.47 0.70
N MET A 151 -23.12 1.79 0.01
CA MET A 151 -23.16 1.54 -1.45
C MET A 151 -23.87 0.22 -1.79
#